data_AF-A0A412T9D4-F1
#
_entry.id   AF-A0A412T9D4-F1
#
_cell.length_a   1.000
_cell.length_b   1.000
_cell.length_c   1.000
_cell.angle_alpha   90.00
_cell.angle_beta   90.00
_cell.angle_gamma   90.00
#
_symmetry.space_group_name_H-M   'P 1'
#
loop_
_entity.id
_entity.type
_entity.pdbx_description
1 polymer ?
#
loop_
_entity_poly.entity_id
_entity_poly.type
_entity_poly.pdbx_seq_one_letter_code
_entity_poly.pdbx_strand_id
1 'polypeptide(L)'
;MLLLVTGCGNLYTGDESLYDPNHQDNQGDQTQLPVMVAFSDPIYNVLTRGTGVLDPTDETNFSKRIADGTFFVYAFRRDNPNGMTYAHRRAEDADRRYCLIDGSLDEISAEECTALGLTAEQCKLHGKRAAYAGNGSFINWKSSGYIPYYNLQEEFDAFNFFAYYYDNAQVGEVKREADRICFDVTVDGSQDLMCAAAADLKALIEDVENGRKIAADYSEQAARLKQLGADERQLMRSCYYGTYTARRNIWPIIRMKHQLSYVKLKFYPASKSTKDIVYITGVWIECVNKGVFTVASSDPANVGVHFPTDGERGKLPARDAEGKEIAWTDEEGKSLYPMQVREEDADKEVNQRPATDGGVFLLPPGNNATLLINTVYYPDATGSEPYITTFSYDLKDAVYNKDENGAYLSSGFMGGREYNISAYIYGPQDIKLNVQAASWVNGGDIEIGEE
;
A
#
# COMPACT_ATOMS: atom_id res chain seq x y z
N MET A 1 5.25 -30.85 32.59
CA MET A 1 4.39 -29.84 33.24
C MET A 1 3.98 -28.88 32.14
N LEU A 2 2.78 -29.09 31.59
CA LEU A 2 2.23 -28.36 30.45
C LEU A 2 1.55 -27.09 31.00
N LEU A 3 2.03 -25.91 30.62
CA LEU A 3 1.42 -24.63 30.98
C LEU A 3 0.48 -24.22 29.85
N LEU A 4 -0.81 -24.46 30.06
CA LEU A 4 -1.91 -23.86 29.31
C LEU A 4 -1.99 -22.37 29.68
N VAL A 5 -1.68 -21.49 28.73
CA VAL A 5 -2.04 -20.07 28.82
C VAL A 5 -3.36 -19.91 28.08
N THR A 6 -4.43 -19.71 28.85
CA THR A 6 -5.76 -19.33 28.37
C THR A 6 -5.74 -17.86 27.93
N GLY A 7 -5.72 -17.61 26.63
CA GLY A 7 -6.05 -16.32 26.05
C GLY A 7 -7.51 -16.30 25.62
N CYS A 8 -8.38 -15.62 26.36
CA CYS A 8 -9.73 -15.30 25.91
C CYS A 8 -9.67 -14.16 24.88
N GLY A 9 -9.32 -14.49 23.64
CA GLY A 9 -9.68 -13.67 22.49
C GLY A 9 -11.04 -14.15 21.98
N ASN A 10 -12.04 -13.27 21.90
CA ASN A 10 -13.26 -13.57 21.17
C ASN A 10 -12.91 -13.68 19.67
N LEU A 11 -12.50 -14.87 19.25
CA LEU A 11 -12.47 -15.28 17.85
C LEU A 11 -13.93 -15.42 17.40
N TYR A 12 -14.44 -14.45 16.63
CA TYR A 12 -15.65 -14.66 15.85
C TYR A 12 -15.26 -15.46 14.62
N THR A 13 -15.52 -16.76 14.63
CA THR A 13 -15.07 -17.72 13.60
C THR A 13 -15.96 -17.76 12.35
N GLY A 14 -16.90 -16.82 12.20
CA GLY A 14 -17.80 -16.77 11.03
C GLY A 14 -18.71 -18.00 10.89
N ASP A 15 -18.82 -18.84 11.93
CA ASP A 15 -19.60 -20.07 11.94
C ASP A 15 -21.01 -19.82 12.52
N GLU A 16 -21.63 -18.71 12.14
CA GLU A 16 -23.07 -18.55 12.31
C GLU A 16 -23.76 -19.26 11.14
N SER A 17 -24.65 -20.18 11.51
CA SER A 17 -25.50 -20.93 10.60
C SER A 17 -26.06 -20.06 9.49
N LEU A 18 -25.93 -20.55 8.25
CA LEU A 18 -26.56 -20.02 7.04
C LEU A 18 -27.97 -19.51 7.36
N TYR A 19 -28.25 -18.26 7.00
CA TYR A 19 -29.60 -17.73 7.01
C TYR A 19 -30.49 -18.60 6.12
N ASP A 20 -31.30 -19.46 6.74
CA ASP A 20 -32.36 -20.21 6.08
C ASP A 20 -33.62 -19.36 6.09
N PRO A 21 -34.09 -18.85 4.94
CA PRO A 21 -35.30 -18.05 4.85
C PRO A 21 -36.57 -18.81 5.28
N ASN A 22 -36.49 -20.13 5.51
CA ASN A 22 -37.60 -20.98 5.95
C ASN A 22 -37.52 -21.46 7.41
N HIS A 23 -36.50 -21.07 8.19
CA HIS A 23 -36.42 -21.38 9.63
C HIS A 23 -36.31 -20.09 10.45
N GLN A 24 -37.41 -19.71 11.10
CA GLN A 24 -37.50 -18.50 11.94
C GLN A 24 -36.83 -18.63 13.33
N ASP A 25 -36.19 -19.75 13.65
CA ASP A 25 -35.83 -20.11 15.03
C ASP A 25 -34.32 -20.12 15.32
N ASN A 26 -33.50 -19.31 14.64
CA ASN A 26 -32.16 -18.98 15.12
C ASN A 26 -32.11 -17.53 15.63
N GLN A 27 -32.59 -17.34 16.86
CA GLN A 27 -32.29 -16.15 17.66
C GLN A 27 -30.83 -16.21 18.14
N GLY A 28 -29.87 -15.96 17.23
CA GLY A 28 -28.63 -15.31 17.63
C GLY A 28 -28.99 -13.96 18.25
N ASP A 29 -28.26 -13.50 19.27
CA ASP A 29 -28.56 -12.29 20.03
C ASP A 29 -28.84 -11.09 19.09
N GLN A 30 -30.12 -10.83 18.80
CA GLN A 30 -30.58 -9.87 17.79
C GLN A 30 -30.34 -8.40 18.19
N THR A 31 -29.65 -8.17 19.30
CA THR A 31 -29.50 -6.83 19.88
C THR A 31 -28.37 -6.03 19.27
N GLN A 32 -27.40 -6.66 18.58
CA GLN A 32 -26.26 -5.96 17.97
C GLN A 32 -25.79 -6.64 16.67
N LEU A 33 -25.53 -5.85 15.62
CA LEU A 33 -24.96 -6.34 14.35
C LEU A 33 -23.57 -5.72 14.14
N PRO A 34 -22.46 -6.48 14.27
CA PRO A 34 -21.11 -5.93 14.17
C PRO A 34 -20.81 -5.45 12.75
N VAL A 35 -19.99 -4.40 12.65
CA VAL A 35 -19.51 -3.92 11.36
C VAL A 35 -18.32 -4.76 10.92
N MET A 36 -18.54 -5.61 9.92
CA MET A 36 -17.50 -6.41 9.27
C MET A 36 -16.94 -5.65 8.08
N VAL A 37 -15.61 -5.61 7.97
CA VAL A 37 -14.90 -5.00 6.85
C VAL A 37 -13.87 -6.00 6.34
N ALA A 38 -13.86 -6.22 5.04
CA ALA A 38 -12.88 -7.06 4.38
C ALA A 38 -11.91 -6.21 3.56
N PHE A 39 -10.65 -6.64 3.54
CA PHE A 39 -9.72 -6.28 2.50
C PHE A 39 -9.77 -7.39 1.45
N SER A 40 -9.90 -7.03 0.17
CA SER A 40 -9.58 -8.02 -0.86
C SER A 40 -8.14 -8.46 -0.64
N ASP A 41 -7.82 -9.72 -0.91
CA ASP A 41 -6.42 -10.13 -1.10
C ASP A 41 -5.87 -9.16 -2.15
N PRO A 42 -4.98 -8.21 -1.81
CA PRO A 42 -4.28 -7.50 -2.85
C PRO A 42 -3.59 -8.59 -3.65
N ILE A 43 -3.37 -8.30 -4.92
CA ILE A 43 -2.72 -9.25 -5.79
C ILE A 43 -1.39 -9.74 -5.13
N TYR A 44 -0.80 -9.00 -4.14
CA TYR A 44 0.32 -9.47 -3.30
C TYR A 44 0.50 -8.81 -1.88
N ASN A 45 -0.59 -8.75 -1.09
CA ASN A 45 -0.74 -8.58 0.39
C ASN A 45 -0.15 -7.34 1.13
N VAL A 46 -0.97 -6.29 1.22
CA VAL A 46 -1.21 -5.20 2.20
C VAL A 46 -0.12 -4.52 3.06
N LEU A 47 1.13 -4.98 3.20
CA LEU A 47 2.14 -4.26 4.03
C LEU A 47 3.54 -4.35 3.45
N THR A 48 4.03 -3.27 2.84
CA THR A 48 5.38 -3.25 2.25
C THR A 48 6.28 -2.28 3.01
N ARG A 49 6.62 -2.60 4.27
CA ARG A 49 7.77 -1.92 4.89
C ARG A 49 9.02 -2.40 4.16
N GLY A 50 9.67 -1.50 3.42
CA GLY A 50 10.87 -1.74 2.61
C GLY A 50 11.10 -3.22 2.22
N THR A 51 10.48 -3.69 1.13
CA THR A 51 10.93 -4.81 0.25
C THR A 51 9.97 -5.08 -0.92
N GLY A 52 8.84 -4.39 -1.01
CA GLY A 52 7.74 -4.84 -1.86
C GLY A 52 6.88 -5.88 -1.13
N VAL A 53 6.05 -6.56 -1.92
CA VAL A 53 5.05 -7.58 -1.59
C VAL A 53 5.25 -8.31 -0.25
N LEU A 54 4.18 -8.42 0.57
CA LEU A 54 4.18 -9.44 1.62
C LEU A 54 4.17 -10.81 0.95
N ASP A 55 5.27 -11.54 1.09
CA ASP A 55 5.36 -12.91 0.64
C ASP A 55 4.81 -13.85 1.73
N PRO A 56 3.67 -14.54 1.50
CA PRO A 56 3.15 -15.53 2.44
C PRO A 56 4.09 -16.72 2.65
N THR A 57 5.07 -16.91 1.77
CA THR A 57 6.10 -17.95 1.88
C THR A 57 7.28 -17.53 2.76
N ASP A 58 7.39 -16.25 3.15
CA ASP A 58 8.34 -15.79 4.17
C ASP A 58 7.79 -16.10 5.57
N GLU A 59 7.88 -17.37 5.97
CA GLU A 59 7.41 -17.86 7.28
C GLU A 59 8.05 -17.11 8.46
N THR A 60 9.20 -16.45 8.26
CA THR A 60 9.95 -15.76 9.32
C THR A 60 9.41 -14.36 9.57
N ASN A 61 9.13 -13.60 8.51
CA ASN A 61 8.71 -12.20 8.64
C ASN A 61 7.23 -11.97 8.36
N PHE A 62 6.52 -12.87 7.67
CA PHE A 62 5.12 -12.67 7.29
C PHE A 62 4.21 -12.38 8.50
N SER A 63 4.25 -13.27 9.51
CA SER A 63 3.44 -13.11 10.73
C SER A 63 3.80 -11.83 11.49
N LYS A 64 5.09 -11.46 11.51
CA LYS A 64 5.57 -10.24 12.17
C LYS A 64 5.09 -9.00 11.44
N ARG A 65 5.25 -8.95 10.12
CA ARG A 65 4.81 -7.83 9.27
C ARG A 65 3.29 -7.65 9.38
N ILE A 66 2.50 -8.73 9.34
CA ILE A 66 1.05 -8.69 9.56
C ILE A 66 0.69 -8.13 10.94
N ALA A 67 1.37 -8.57 12.00
CA ALA A 67 1.12 -8.07 13.36
C ALA A 67 1.47 -6.58 13.52
N ASP A 68 2.53 -6.14 12.85
CA ASP A 68 2.99 -4.75 12.87
C ASP A 68 2.09 -3.81 12.02
N GLY A 69 1.39 -4.36 11.02
CA GLY A 69 0.49 -3.63 10.14
C GLY A 69 -0.71 -3.00 10.84
N THR A 70 -0.68 -1.68 10.98
CA THR A 70 -1.80 -0.92 11.54
C THR A 70 -2.51 -0.15 10.44
N PHE A 71 -3.69 -0.62 10.08
CA PHE A 71 -4.61 0.07 9.19
C PHE A 71 -5.53 0.97 9.99
N PHE A 72 -6.04 1.99 9.30
CA PHE A 72 -7.01 2.92 9.85
C PHE A 72 -8.24 2.90 8.97
N VAL A 73 -9.41 2.73 9.58
CA VAL A 73 -10.68 2.60 8.87
C VAL A 73 -11.62 3.73 9.26
N TYR A 74 -12.29 4.28 8.25
CA TYR A 74 -13.40 5.20 8.41
C TYR A 74 -14.67 4.63 7.77
N ALA A 75 -15.82 4.98 8.34
CA ALA A 75 -17.10 4.75 7.70
C ALA A 75 -18.04 5.93 7.97
N PHE A 76 -18.51 6.55 6.88
CA PHE A 76 -19.36 7.73 6.92
C PHE A 76 -20.63 7.52 6.10
N ARG A 77 -21.73 8.10 6.55
CA ARG A 77 -23.01 8.05 5.87
C ARG A 77 -22.91 8.68 4.48
N ARG A 78 -23.42 7.99 3.46
CA ARG A 78 -23.15 8.27 2.04
C ARG A 78 -23.93 9.46 1.50
N ASP A 79 -25.20 9.60 1.88
CA ASP A 79 -26.10 10.68 1.45
C ASP A 79 -25.76 12.03 2.09
N ASN A 80 -24.84 12.04 3.06
CA ASN A 80 -24.29 13.21 3.74
C ASN A 80 -25.29 14.37 3.92
N PRO A 81 -26.37 14.17 4.70
CA PRO A 81 -27.50 15.10 4.75
C PRO A 81 -27.03 16.48 5.24
N ASN A 82 -27.55 17.54 4.59
CA ASN A 82 -27.25 18.97 4.78
C ASN A 82 -26.47 19.33 6.07
N GLY A 83 -25.14 19.52 5.94
CA GLY A 83 -24.28 20.05 7.00
C GLY A 83 -23.56 18.99 7.85
N MET A 84 -23.84 17.70 7.63
CA MET A 84 -22.98 16.63 8.14
C MET A 84 -21.73 16.53 7.27
N THR A 85 -20.61 16.24 7.92
CA THR A 85 -19.28 16.39 7.34
C THR A 85 -18.35 15.31 7.85
N TYR A 86 -17.25 15.11 7.13
CA TYR A 86 -16.14 14.27 7.57
C TYR A 86 -15.47 14.81 8.87
N ALA A 87 -15.80 16.03 9.30
CA ALA A 87 -15.43 16.60 10.59
C ALA A 87 -16.16 15.97 11.78
N HIS A 88 -17.37 15.44 11.60
CA HIS A 88 -18.14 14.84 12.69
C HIS A 88 -17.54 13.50 13.14
N ARG A 89 -17.43 13.28 14.45
CA ARG A 89 -16.74 12.11 15.02
C ARG A 89 -17.70 11.06 15.58
N ARG A 90 -17.27 9.80 15.62
CA ARG A 90 -18.05 8.68 16.18
C ARG A 90 -18.48 8.96 17.63
N ALA A 91 -17.61 9.58 18.42
CA ALA A 91 -17.88 9.96 19.81
C ALA A 91 -18.98 11.03 19.98
N GLU A 92 -19.28 11.78 18.93
CA GLU A 92 -20.31 12.84 18.91
C GLU A 92 -21.64 12.34 18.34
N ASP A 93 -21.64 11.21 17.64
CA ASP A 93 -22.79 10.62 16.96
C ASP A 93 -23.41 9.49 17.81
N ALA A 94 -24.16 9.83 18.86
CA ALA A 94 -24.74 8.82 19.76
C ALA A 94 -25.60 7.77 19.02
N ASP A 95 -26.27 8.17 17.93
CA ASP A 95 -27.22 7.35 17.18
C ASP A 95 -26.57 6.49 16.08
N ARG A 96 -25.24 6.59 15.86
CA ARG A 96 -24.50 5.79 14.85
C ARG A 96 -25.01 5.99 13.42
N ARG A 97 -25.53 7.17 13.12
CA ARG A 97 -26.17 7.44 11.83
C ARG A 97 -25.24 8.04 10.80
N TYR A 98 -24.22 8.76 11.22
CA TYR A 98 -23.42 9.65 10.38
C TYR A 98 -21.96 9.23 10.29
N CYS A 99 -21.31 9.07 11.45
CA CYS A 99 -19.98 8.50 11.56
C CYS A 99 -20.12 7.14 12.23
N LEU A 100 -20.02 6.08 11.44
CA LEU A 100 -20.14 4.70 11.92
C LEU A 100 -18.79 4.19 12.47
N ILE A 101 -17.68 4.61 11.86
CA ILE A 101 -16.33 4.21 12.26
C ILE A 101 -15.37 5.40 12.16
N ASP A 102 -14.72 5.72 13.27
CA ASP A 102 -13.45 6.47 13.32
C ASP A 102 -12.69 6.14 14.62
N GLY A 103 -11.53 6.77 14.80
CA GLY A 103 -10.66 6.57 15.96
C GLY A 103 -11.10 7.27 17.26
N SER A 104 -12.18 8.06 17.26
CA SER A 104 -12.51 8.93 18.40
C SER A 104 -12.93 8.17 19.68
N LEU A 105 -13.37 6.92 19.53
CA LEU A 105 -13.65 5.97 20.61
C LEU A 105 -12.60 4.86 20.72
N ASP A 106 -11.49 4.96 20.00
CA ASP A 106 -10.44 3.93 19.99
C ASP A 106 -9.49 4.14 21.18
N GLU A 107 -9.23 3.06 21.92
CA GLU A 107 -8.27 3.08 23.03
C GLU A 107 -6.91 2.56 22.56
N ILE A 108 -5.85 3.31 22.83
CA ILE A 108 -4.47 3.03 22.38
C ILE A 108 -3.49 3.05 23.55
N SER A 109 -2.54 2.11 23.55
CA SER A 109 -1.46 2.07 24.56
C SER A 109 -0.34 3.07 24.27
N ALA A 110 0.50 3.36 25.26
CA ALA A 110 1.65 4.25 25.09
C ALA A 110 2.70 3.67 24.12
N GLU A 111 2.86 2.34 24.13
CA GLU A 111 3.76 1.62 23.22
C GLU A 111 3.28 1.73 21.77
N GLU A 112 1.98 1.56 21.53
CA GLU A 112 1.39 1.70 20.19
C GLU A 112 1.44 3.15 19.69
N CYS A 113 1.20 4.13 20.57
CA CYS A 113 1.40 5.55 20.28
C CYS A 113 2.84 5.83 19.81
N THR A 114 3.82 5.28 20.52
CA THR A 114 5.24 5.41 20.18
C THR A 114 5.54 4.80 18.81
N ALA A 115 5.00 3.61 18.53
CA ALA A 115 5.19 2.94 17.25
C ALA A 115 4.61 3.73 16.07
N LEU A 116 3.48 4.43 16.27
CA LEU A 116 2.84 5.27 15.26
C LEU A 116 3.43 6.68 15.16
N GLY A 117 4.28 7.09 16.11
CA GLY A 117 4.77 8.47 16.20
C GLY A 117 3.68 9.48 16.55
N LEU A 118 2.61 9.06 17.24
CA LEU A 118 1.44 9.86 17.58
C LEU A 118 1.17 9.85 19.08
N THR A 119 0.53 10.90 19.58
CA THR A 119 -0.08 10.90 20.92
C THR A 119 -1.45 10.20 20.89
N ALA A 120 -1.94 9.77 22.06
CA ALA A 120 -3.28 9.19 22.17
C ALA A 120 -4.40 10.13 21.66
N GLU A 121 -4.28 11.44 21.89
CA GLU A 121 -5.25 12.42 21.39
C GLU A 121 -5.17 12.62 19.88
N GLN A 122 -3.98 12.57 19.29
CA GLN A 122 -3.84 12.58 17.83
C GLN A 122 -4.44 11.32 17.20
N CYS A 123 -4.26 10.15 17.83
CA CYS A 123 -4.85 8.90 17.34
C CYS A 123 -6.38 8.96 17.25
N LYS A 124 -7.04 9.69 18.16
CA LYS A 124 -8.50 9.89 18.14
C LYS A 124 -9.00 10.71 16.95
N LEU A 125 -8.12 11.43 16.24
CA LEU A 125 -8.46 12.16 15.02
C LEU A 125 -8.37 11.29 13.76
N HIS A 126 -7.65 10.18 13.85
CA HIS A 126 -7.47 9.20 12.77
C HIS A 126 -8.65 8.22 12.66
N GLY A 127 -8.55 7.25 11.73
CA GLY A 127 -9.51 6.16 11.61
C GLY A 127 -9.40 5.17 12.78
N LYS A 128 -10.38 4.28 12.90
CA LYS A 128 -10.28 3.21 13.89
C LYS A 128 -9.18 2.23 13.48
N ARG A 129 -8.31 1.85 14.43
CA ARG A 129 -7.19 0.97 14.14
C ARG A 129 -7.65 -0.47 13.94
N ALA A 130 -7.12 -1.09 12.90
CA ALA A 130 -7.35 -2.47 12.53
C ALA A 130 -6.04 -3.14 12.07
N ALA A 131 -6.03 -4.46 12.09
CA ALA A 131 -4.96 -5.29 11.58
C ALA A 131 -5.54 -6.30 10.58
N TYR A 132 -4.71 -6.76 9.65
CA TYR A 132 -5.07 -7.86 8.78
C TYR A 132 -5.11 -9.15 9.60
N ALA A 133 -6.17 -9.96 9.45
CA ALA A 133 -6.37 -11.14 10.31
C ALA A 133 -5.52 -12.36 9.89
N GLY A 134 -4.97 -12.38 8.67
CA GLY A 134 -4.12 -13.47 8.16
C GLY A 134 -4.85 -14.80 7.88
N ASN A 135 -6.05 -15.01 8.44
CA ASN A 135 -6.86 -16.22 8.32
C ASN A 135 -8.18 -16.00 7.56
N GLY A 136 -8.21 -15.00 6.68
CA GLY A 136 -9.35 -14.62 5.84
C GLY A 136 -9.19 -13.18 5.35
N SER A 137 -10.09 -12.75 4.46
CA SER A 137 -10.11 -11.38 3.93
C SER A 137 -10.56 -10.32 4.95
N PHE A 138 -11.01 -10.70 6.15
CA PHE A 138 -11.52 -9.75 7.15
C PHE A 138 -10.42 -9.11 7.99
N ILE A 139 -10.69 -7.88 8.44
CA ILE A 139 -9.82 -7.18 9.37
C ILE A 139 -10.22 -7.49 10.82
N ASN A 140 -9.24 -7.42 11.72
CA ASN A 140 -9.46 -7.44 13.16
C ASN A 140 -9.29 -6.03 13.74
N TRP A 141 -10.24 -5.58 14.56
CA TRP A 141 -10.09 -4.34 15.32
C TRP A 141 -8.99 -4.48 16.37
N LYS A 142 -8.03 -3.54 16.43
CA LYS A 142 -6.88 -3.65 17.35
C LYS A 142 -7.26 -3.35 18.81
N SER A 143 -8.19 -2.42 19.04
CA SER A 143 -8.67 -2.08 20.36
C SER A 143 -9.91 -2.90 20.74
N SER A 144 -9.89 -3.52 21.91
CA SER A 144 -11.06 -4.18 22.51
C SER A 144 -12.05 -3.22 23.16
N GLY A 145 -11.65 -1.96 23.41
CA GLY A 145 -12.47 -0.97 24.14
C GLY A 145 -13.73 -0.53 23.40
N TYR A 146 -13.74 -0.60 22.07
CA TYR A 146 -14.90 -0.28 21.25
C TYR A 146 -14.95 -1.14 19.99
N ILE A 147 -16.00 -1.93 19.81
CA ILE A 147 -16.31 -2.66 18.56
C ILE A 147 -17.41 -1.88 17.82
N PRO A 148 -17.25 -1.56 16.53
CA PRO A 148 -18.30 -0.87 15.78
C PRO A 148 -19.49 -1.78 15.49
N TYR A 149 -20.70 -1.26 15.68
CA TYR A 149 -21.97 -1.93 15.39
C TYR A 149 -22.88 -1.01 14.57
N TYR A 150 -23.64 -1.59 13.66
CA TYR A 150 -24.67 -0.87 12.92
C TYR A 150 -25.82 -0.39 13.83
N ASN A 151 -26.53 0.64 13.39
CA ASN A 151 -27.81 1.02 14.01
C ASN A 151 -28.94 0.13 13.46
N LEU A 152 -29.55 -0.67 14.35
CA LEU A 152 -30.64 -1.58 13.98
C LEU A 152 -31.98 -0.87 13.72
N GLN A 153 -32.16 0.36 14.18
CA GLN A 153 -33.39 1.15 13.97
C GLN A 153 -33.40 1.83 12.60
N GLU A 154 -32.22 2.09 12.04
CA GLU A 154 -32.04 2.84 10.79
C GLU A 154 -31.50 1.90 9.72
N GLU A 155 -32.31 0.89 9.36
CA GLU A 155 -31.82 -0.25 8.58
C GLU A 155 -31.33 0.11 7.17
N PHE A 156 -31.82 1.24 6.65
CA PHE A 156 -31.60 1.68 5.27
C PHE A 156 -30.53 2.77 5.13
N ASP A 157 -29.92 3.23 6.24
CA ASP A 157 -28.81 4.18 6.17
C ASP A 157 -27.62 3.54 5.41
N ALA A 158 -27.07 4.28 4.45
CA ALA A 158 -26.00 3.82 3.57
C ALA A 158 -24.66 4.43 3.97
N PHE A 159 -23.56 3.68 3.86
CA PHE A 159 -22.23 4.09 4.30
C PHE A 159 -21.17 3.88 3.22
N ASN A 160 -20.24 4.85 3.14
CA ASN A 160 -18.98 4.73 2.43
C ASN A 160 -17.90 4.29 3.42
N PHE A 161 -17.09 3.31 3.02
CA PHE A 161 -15.98 2.80 3.81
C PHE A 161 -14.65 3.17 3.17
N PHE A 162 -13.72 3.61 4.00
CA PHE A 162 -12.37 3.99 3.60
C PHE A 162 -11.36 3.29 4.51
N ALA A 163 -10.24 2.87 3.95
CA ALA A 163 -9.10 2.43 4.73
C ALA A 163 -7.81 3.00 4.18
N TYR A 164 -6.86 3.22 5.08
CA TYR A 164 -5.52 3.67 4.74
C TYR A 164 -4.46 3.08 5.67
N TYR A 165 -3.23 3.10 5.19
CA TYR A 165 -2.00 2.72 5.87
C TYR A 165 -0.90 3.67 5.44
N TYR A 166 -0.08 4.13 6.39
CA TYR A 166 1.03 5.04 6.14
C TYR A 166 2.36 4.55 6.70
N ASP A 167 2.43 3.27 7.09
CA ASP A 167 3.58 2.68 7.76
C ASP A 167 4.02 3.53 8.97
N ASN A 168 5.29 3.95 8.99
CA ASN A 168 5.86 4.87 9.95
C ASN A 168 6.25 6.22 9.32
N ALA A 169 5.57 6.63 8.24
CA ALA A 169 5.83 7.91 7.59
C ALA A 169 5.59 9.05 8.58
N GLN A 170 6.36 10.14 8.45
CA GLN A 170 6.12 11.33 9.25
C GLN A 170 4.83 11.99 8.78
N VAL A 171 3.87 12.20 9.69
CA VAL A 171 2.56 12.78 9.38
C VAL A 171 2.34 14.10 10.12
N GLY A 172 1.64 15.02 9.46
CA GLY A 172 1.17 16.26 10.05
C GLY A 172 -0.15 16.09 10.80
N GLU A 173 -0.73 17.21 11.23
CA GLU A 173 -2.05 17.22 11.87
C GLU A 173 -3.16 16.76 10.92
N VAL A 174 -4.09 15.97 11.44
CA VAL A 174 -5.27 15.53 10.70
C VAL A 174 -6.23 16.70 10.52
N LYS A 175 -6.48 17.03 9.25
CA LYS A 175 -7.49 18.00 8.82
C LYS A 175 -8.76 17.25 8.49
N ARG A 176 -9.79 17.41 9.31
CA ARG A 176 -11.14 16.88 9.03
C ARG A 176 -12.01 18.02 8.52
N GLU A 177 -12.35 17.97 7.24
CA GLU A 177 -13.07 19.02 6.53
C GLU A 177 -14.52 18.59 6.24
N ALA A 178 -15.24 19.43 5.50
CA ALA A 178 -16.62 19.16 5.16
C ALA A 178 -16.79 17.86 4.35
N ASP A 179 -15.88 17.66 3.42
CA ASP A 179 -15.98 16.73 2.30
C ASP A 179 -14.81 15.74 2.22
N ARG A 180 -13.82 15.83 3.13
CA ARG A 180 -12.65 14.95 3.16
C ARG A 180 -11.92 14.94 4.51
N ILE A 181 -11.03 13.96 4.65
CA ILE A 181 -10.01 13.90 5.70
C ILE A 181 -8.65 13.76 5.05
N CYS A 182 -7.71 14.63 5.43
CA CYS A 182 -6.34 14.59 4.92
C CYS A 182 -5.32 15.04 5.95
N PHE A 183 -4.04 14.78 5.68
CA PHE A 183 -2.91 15.27 6.45
C PHE A 183 -1.66 15.34 5.57
N ASP A 184 -0.69 16.15 5.99
CA ASP A 184 0.60 16.21 5.33
C ASP A 184 1.40 14.94 5.63
N VAL A 185 2.17 14.44 4.67
CA VAL A 185 3.03 13.25 4.82
C VAL A 185 4.41 13.50 4.23
N THR A 186 5.44 13.00 4.89
CA THR A 186 6.82 12.98 4.39
C THR A 186 7.34 11.55 4.35
N VAL A 187 7.87 11.14 3.21
CA VAL A 187 8.46 9.82 2.99
C VAL A 187 9.98 9.90 2.80
N ASP A 188 10.70 8.89 3.24
CA ASP A 188 12.16 8.78 3.12
C ASP A 188 12.61 7.68 2.14
N GLY A 189 11.66 7.07 1.44
CA GLY A 189 11.89 5.98 0.48
C GLY A 189 11.76 4.58 1.07
N SER A 190 11.56 4.43 2.39
CA SER A 190 11.29 3.13 3.03
C SER A 190 9.81 2.86 3.35
N GLN A 191 9.01 3.91 3.48
CA GLN A 191 7.60 3.81 3.86
C GLN A 191 6.73 3.58 2.66
N ASP A 192 5.67 2.80 2.86
CA ASP A 192 4.58 2.68 1.89
C ASP A 192 3.34 3.45 2.36
N LEU A 193 2.62 3.99 1.38
CA LEU A 193 1.35 4.67 1.59
C LEU A 193 0.31 3.89 0.79
N MET A 194 -0.73 3.42 1.47
CA MET A 194 -1.84 2.71 0.85
C MET A 194 -3.17 3.30 1.27
N CYS A 195 -4.11 3.38 0.34
CA CYS A 195 -5.48 3.74 0.65
C CYS A 195 -6.45 3.20 -0.38
N ALA A 196 -7.70 3.06 0.02
CA ALA A 196 -8.81 2.84 -0.90
C ALA A 196 -10.15 3.12 -0.23
N ALA A 197 -11.17 3.31 -1.06
CA ALA A 197 -12.56 3.19 -0.67
C ALA A 197 -13.09 1.80 -1.06
N ALA A 198 -14.09 1.30 -0.31
CA ALA A 198 -14.84 0.13 -0.74
C ALA A 198 -15.52 0.40 -2.10
N ALA A 199 -15.56 -0.61 -2.96
CA ALA A 199 -16.21 -0.47 -4.26
C ALA A 199 -17.69 -0.15 -4.11
N ASP A 200 -18.24 0.56 -5.10
CA ASP A 200 -19.65 0.89 -5.12
C ASP A 200 -20.49 -0.40 -5.30
N LEU A 201 -21.30 -0.78 -4.29
CA LEU A 201 -22.17 -1.96 -4.35
C LEU A 201 -23.12 -1.91 -5.56
N LYS A 202 -23.50 -0.71 -6.02
CA LYS A 202 -24.33 -0.54 -7.20
C LYS A 202 -23.65 -1.05 -8.45
N ALA A 203 -22.35 -0.78 -8.59
CA ALA A 203 -21.57 -1.28 -9.72
C ALA A 203 -21.52 -2.81 -9.71
N LEU A 204 -21.30 -3.41 -8.52
CA LEU A 204 -21.32 -4.87 -8.37
C LEU A 204 -22.69 -5.47 -8.75
N ILE A 205 -23.79 -4.86 -8.30
CA ILE A 205 -25.15 -5.29 -8.66
C ILE A 205 -25.36 -5.19 -10.18
N GLU A 206 -24.93 -4.09 -10.82
CA GLU A 206 -25.02 -3.92 -12.28
C GLU A 206 -24.21 -4.96 -13.04
N ASP A 207 -23.01 -5.29 -12.57
CA ASP A 207 -22.17 -6.30 -13.20
C ASP A 207 -22.81 -7.69 -13.09
N VAL A 208 -23.42 -8.00 -11.93
CA VAL A 208 -24.17 -9.25 -11.72
C VAL A 208 -25.38 -9.34 -12.66
N GLU A 209 -26.19 -8.28 -12.76
CA GLU A 209 -27.40 -8.27 -13.59
C GLU A 209 -27.10 -8.34 -15.08
N ASN A 210 -25.99 -7.73 -15.51
CA ASN A 210 -25.56 -7.75 -16.92
C ASN A 210 -24.67 -8.95 -17.27
N GLY A 211 -24.36 -9.83 -16.32
CA GLY A 211 -23.48 -10.97 -16.54
C GLY A 211 -22.03 -10.59 -16.89
N ARG A 212 -21.54 -9.44 -16.41
CA ARG A 212 -20.15 -9.00 -16.63
C ARG A 212 -19.17 -9.81 -15.79
N LYS A 213 -17.90 -9.79 -16.18
CA LYS A 213 -16.82 -10.44 -15.42
C LYS A 213 -16.70 -9.80 -14.04
N ILE A 214 -16.89 -10.61 -13.00
CA ILE A 214 -16.73 -10.20 -11.60
C ILE A 214 -15.32 -10.51 -11.15
N ALA A 215 -14.67 -9.56 -10.46
CA ALA A 215 -13.37 -9.81 -9.84
C ALA A 215 -13.49 -10.91 -8.75
N ALA A 216 -12.48 -11.75 -8.63
CA ALA A 216 -12.51 -12.93 -7.74
C ALA A 216 -12.88 -12.56 -6.29
N ASP A 217 -12.38 -11.42 -5.80
CA ASP A 217 -12.66 -10.84 -4.47
C ASP A 217 -14.17 -10.68 -4.18
N TYR A 218 -14.99 -10.42 -5.20
CA TYR A 218 -16.44 -10.21 -5.07
C TYR A 218 -17.26 -11.45 -5.43
N SER A 219 -16.63 -12.58 -5.74
CA SER A 219 -17.33 -13.77 -6.23
C SER A 219 -18.41 -14.27 -5.27
N GLU A 220 -18.12 -14.31 -3.97
CA GLU A 220 -19.05 -14.71 -2.92
C GLU A 220 -20.24 -13.75 -2.80
N GLN A 221 -19.98 -12.44 -2.78
CA GLN A 221 -21.03 -11.43 -2.74
C GLN A 221 -21.89 -11.45 -4.01
N ALA A 222 -21.28 -11.64 -5.18
CA ALA A 222 -21.98 -11.79 -6.44
C ALA A 222 -22.87 -13.04 -6.47
N ALA A 223 -22.41 -14.16 -5.89
CA ALA A 223 -23.22 -15.37 -5.75
C ALA A 223 -24.46 -15.12 -4.88
N ARG A 224 -24.30 -14.40 -3.75
CA ARG A 224 -25.43 -13.99 -2.91
C ARG A 224 -26.40 -13.07 -3.65
N LEU A 225 -25.89 -12.05 -4.34
CA LEU A 225 -26.72 -11.10 -5.12
C LEU A 225 -27.54 -11.81 -6.22
N LYS A 226 -27.01 -12.88 -6.83
CA LYS A 226 -27.74 -13.69 -7.83
C LYS A 226 -28.93 -14.44 -7.24
N GLN A 227 -28.92 -14.76 -5.95
CA GLN A 227 -30.01 -15.46 -5.27
C GLN A 227 -31.17 -14.52 -4.91
N LEU A 228 -30.96 -13.21 -4.93
CA LEU A 228 -31.97 -12.21 -4.57
C LEU A 228 -32.88 -11.85 -5.74
N GLY A 229 -34.12 -11.48 -5.42
CA GLY A 229 -35.08 -10.95 -6.39
C GLY A 229 -34.70 -9.56 -6.91
N ALA A 230 -35.31 -9.13 -8.01
CA ALA A 230 -35.03 -7.82 -8.61
C ALA A 230 -35.36 -6.65 -7.67
N ASP A 231 -36.49 -6.71 -6.97
CA ASP A 231 -36.91 -5.66 -6.03
C ASP A 231 -35.96 -5.53 -4.84
N GLU A 232 -35.42 -6.66 -4.37
CA GLU A 232 -34.47 -6.69 -3.26
C GLU A 232 -33.10 -6.14 -3.68
N ARG A 233 -32.62 -6.49 -4.88
CA ARG A 233 -31.43 -5.86 -5.46
C ARG A 233 -31.64 -4.36 -5.66
N GLN A 234 -32.84 -3.94 -6.08
CA GLN A 234 -33.17 -2.52 -6.22
C GLN A 234 -33.11 -1.77 -4.88
N LEU A 235 -33.59 -2.38 -3.79
CA LEU A 235 -33.49 -1.82 -2.45
C LEU A 235 -32.05 -1.76 -1.93
N MET A 236 -31.22 -2.77 -2.23
CA MET A 236 -29.80 -2.76 -1.89
C MET A 236 -29.03 -1.61 -2.54
N ARG A 237 -29.45 -1.16 -3.73
CA ARG A 237 -28.87 0.01 -4.40
C ARG A 237 -29.12 1.33 -3.66
N SER A 238 -29.95 1.37 -2.62
CA SER A 238 -30.12 2.55 -1.76
C SER A 238 -29.49 2.41 -0.38
N CYS A 239 -29.08 1.21 0.02
CA CYS A 239 -28.70 0.89 1.41
C CYS A 239 -27.27 0.32 1.48
N TYR A 240 -26.33 0.99 0.80
CA TYR A 240 -24.93 0.57 0.64
C TYR A 240 -24.26 0.25 1.96
N TYR A 241 -23.82 -0.99 2.12
CA TYR A 241 -23.02 -1.42 3.28
C TYR A 241 -23.61 -0.94 4.62
N GLY A 242 -24.94 -0.88 4.72
CA GLY A 242 -25.68 -0.56 5.92
C GLY A 242 -26.18 -1.82 6.61
N THR A 243 -27.02 -1.63 7.63
CA THR A 243 -27.63 -2.73 8.39
C THR A 243 -28.35 -3.73 7.48
N TYR A 244 -29.11 -3.24 6.50
CA TYR A 244 -29.90 -4.09 5.60
C TYR A 244 -29.04 -5.03 4.75
N THR A 245 -27.90 -4.55 4.23
CA THR A 245 -26.96 -5.37 3.45
C THR A 245 -26.13 -6.29 4.35
N ALA A 246 -25.75 -5.83 5.54
CA ALA A 246 -24.97 -6.63 6.49
C ALA A 246 -25.74 -7.87 6.95
N ARG A 247 -27.06 -7.77 7.23
CA ARG A 247 -27.93 -8.92 7.53
C ARG A 247 -28.01 -9.97 6.43
N ARG A 248 -27.58 -9.63 5.21
CA ARG A 248 -27.55 -10.52 4.05
C ARG A 248 -26.13 -10.94 3.68
N ASN A 249 -25.18 -10.76 4.59
CA ASN A 249 -23.78 -11.11 4.39
C ASN A 249 -23.18 -10.40 3.16
N ILE A 250 -23.56 -9.13 2.96
CA ILE A 250 -22.94 -8.21 2.01
C ILE A 250 -22.22 -7.13 2.82
N TRP A 251 -20.89 -7.17 2.80
CA TRP A 251 -19.99 -6.30 3.57
C TRP A 251 -19.11 -5.47 2.66
N PRO A 252 -18.56 -4.34 3.14
CA PRO A 252 -17.56 -3.59 2.37
C PRO A 252 -16.30 -4.42 2.15
N ILE A 253 -15.88 -4.54 0.89
CA ILE A 253 -14.56 -5.06 0.49
C ILE A 253 -13.73 -3.88 -0.02
N ILE A 254 -12.65 -3.56 0.69
CA ILE A 254 -11.72 -2.49 0.36
C ILE A 254 -10.51 -3.09 -0.35
N ARG A 255 -10.26 -2.65 -1.58
CA ARG A 255 -9.11 -3.08 -2.37
C ARG A 255 -7.97 -2.08 -2.19
N MET A 256 -7.14 -2.30 -1.17
CA MET A 256 -6.03 -1.41 -0.84
C MET A 256 -5.11 -1.19 -2.04
N LYS A 257 -4.75 0.05 -2.32
CA LYS A 257 -3.87 0.42 -3.43
C LYS A 257 -2.62 1.12 -2.91
N HIS A 258 -1.46 0.63 -3.31
CA HIS A 258 -0.18 1.32 -3.16
C HIS A 258 -0.21 2.66 -3.90
N GLN A 259 0.20 3.71 -3.21
CA GLN A 259 0.21 5.08 -3.72
C GLN A 259 1.59 5.51 -4.22
N LEU A 260 2.64 4.80 -3.78
CA LEU A 260 4.02 5.01 -4.22
C LEU A 260 4.42 4.00 -5.32
N SER A 261 5.55 4.27 -5.96
CA SER A 261 6.15 3.42 -6.99
C SER A 261 7.31 2.64 -6.40
N TYR A 262 7.37 1.34 -6.66
CA TYR A 262 8.44 0.50 -6.17
C TYR A 262 9.55 0.39 -7.22
N VAL A 263 10.77 0.81 -6.87
CA VAL A 263 11.88 0.90 -7.82
C VAL A 263 13.06 0.07 -7.32
N LYS A 264 13.52 -0.86 -8.15
CA LYS A 264 14.72 -1.68 -7.91
C LYS A 264 15.86 -1.18 -8.78
N LEU A 265 17.02 -0.98 -8.19
CA LEU A 265 18.23 -0.59 -8.91
C LEU A 265 19.21 -1.76 -8.95
N LYS A 266 19.82 -1.99 -10.12
CA LYS A 266 20.89 -2.98 -10.32
C LYS A 266 22.07 -2.35 -11.03
N PHE A 267 23.28 -2.69 -10.59
CA PHE A 267 24.52 -2.25 -11.20
C PHE A 267 25.19 -3.39 -11.96
N TYR A 268 25.63 -3.12 -13.18
CA TYR A 268 26.32 -4.06 -14.04
C TYR A 268 27.72 -3.56 -14.37
N PRO A 269 28.79 -4.37 -14.20
CA PRO A 269 30.13 -4.00 -14.62
C PRO A 269 30.22 -4.06 -16.15
N ALA A 270 30.33 -2.91 -16.79
CA ALA A 270 30.27 -2.76 -18.24
C ALA A 270 31.63 -2.38 -18.87
N SER A 271 32.68 -2.18 -18.06
CA SER A 271 34.02 -1.91 -18.60
C SER A 271 34.45 -3.02 -19.57
N LYS A 272 35.31 -2.63 -20.53
CA LYS A 272 35.99 -3.56 -21.43
C LYS A 272 37.29 -4.11 -20.81
N SER A 273 37.75 -3.49 -19.73
CA SER A 273 38.95 -3.87 -18.99
C SER A 273 38.56 -4.63 -17.73
N THR A 274 39.27 -5.72 -17.44
CA THR A 274 39.16 -6.44 -16.16
C THR A 274 39.98 -5.80 -15.06
N LYS A 275 40.79 -4.77 -15.37
CA LYS A 275 41.63 -4.05 -14.40
C LYS A 275 40.95 -2.83 -13.79
N ASP A 276 39.95 -2.28 -14.47
CA ASP A 276 39.27 -1.09 -13.99
C ASP A 276 38.35 -1.46 -12.82
N ILE A 277 38.56 -0.83 -11.67
CA ILE A 277 37.72 -1.01 -10.48
C ILE A 277 37.08 0.32 -10.11
N VAL A 278 35.76 0.42 -10.32
CA VAL A 278 34.97 1.58 -9.87
C VAL A 278 34.23 1.20 -8.60
N TYR A 279 34.40 1.99 -7.55
CA TYR A 279 33.75 1.78 -6.27
C TYR A 279 32.51 2.63 -6.16
N ILE A 280 31.35 2.04 -5.85
CA ILE A 280 30.14 2.81 -5.54
C ILE A 280 30.17 3.20 -4.06
N THR A 281 30.04 4.49 -3.79
CA THR A 281 30.13 5.06 -2.44
C THR A 281 28.84 5.70 -1.96
N GLY A 282 27.80 5.71 -2.79
CA GLY A 282 26.49 6.19 -2.38
C GLY A 282 25.50 6.26 -3.52
N VAL A 283 24.24 6.02 -3.20
CA VAL A 283 23.14 6.02 -4.16
C VAL A 283 21.93 6.68 -3.52
N TRP A 284 21.36 7.66 -4.21
CA TRP A 284 20.15 8.36 -3.79
C TRP A 284 19.23 8.63 -4.98
N ILE A 285 17.94 8.78 -4.71
CA ILE A 285 17.00 9.40 -5.64
C ILE A 285 16.51 10.70 -5.03
N GLU A 286 16.71 11.80 -5.74
CA GLU A 286 16.22 13.11 -5.36
C GLU A 286 14.85 13.38 -6.01
N CYS A 287 13.82 13.58 -5.20
CA CYS A 287 12.45 13.85 -5.67
C CYS A 287 11.66 14.66 -4.63
N VAL A 288 10.50 15.18 -5.01
CA VAL A 288 9.57 15.76 -4.03
C VAL A 288 9.06 14.63 -3.13
N ASN A 289 9.31 14.72 -1.83
CA ASN A 289 9.02 13.66 -0.86
C ASN A 289 8.04 14.07 0.24
N LYS A 290 7.51 15.29 0.16
CA LYS A 290 6.45 15.80 1.03
C LYS A 290 5.18 16.03 0.23
N GLY A 291 4.05 15.54 0.71
CA GLY A 291 2.77 15.62 0.02
C GLY A 291 1.58 15.70 0.98
N VAL A 292 0.38 15.63 0.41
CA VAL A 292 -0.89 15.56 1.15
C VAL A 292 -1.50 14.18 0.91
N PHE A 293 -1.84 13.48 1.98
CA PHE A 293 -2.54 12.20 1.94
C PHE A 293 -4.02 12.40 2.25
N THR A 294 -4.89 12.24 1.25
CA THR A 294 -6.34 12.27 1.42
C THR A 294 -6.85 10.84 1.61
N VAL A 295 -7.37 10.55 2.81
CA VAL A 295 -7.68 9.19 3.25
C VAL A 295 -9.16 8.87 3.27
N ALA A 296 -10.01 9.90 3.19
CA ALA A 296 -11.46 9.77 3.02
C ALA A 296 -11.97 11.00 2.27
N SER A 297 -12.93 10.83 1.36
CA SER A 297 -13.55 11.93 0.63
C SER A 297 -14.97 11.58 0.19
N SER A 298 -15.82 12.60 0.09
CA SER A 298 -17.18 12.50 -0.44
C SER A 298 -17.22 11.98 -1.88
N ASP A 299 -16.18 12.29 -2.67
CA ASP A 299 -15.88 11.65 -3.94
C ASP A 299 -14.71 10.68 -3.74
N PRO A 300 -14.95 9.36 -3.73
CA PRO A 300 -13.92 8.34 -3.56
C PRO A 300 -12.77 8.42 -4.57
N ALA A 301 -12.95 9.07 -5.72
CA ALA A 301 -11.88 9.28 -6.70
C ALA A 301 -10.77 10.22 -6.20
N ASN A 302 -11.05 11.04 -5.19
CA ASN A 302 -10.09 11.98 -4.59
C ASN A 302 -9.28 11.37 -3.44
N VAL A 303 -9.52 10.10 -3.10
CA VAL A 303 -8.71 9.37 -2.10
C VAL A 303 -7.38 8.96 -2.73
N GLY A 304 -6.28 9.33 -2.09
CA GLY A 304 -4.93 9.14 -2.63
C GLY A 304 -3.92 10.12 -2.09
N VAL A 305 -2.70 10.04 -2.63
CA VAL A 305 -1.61 10.98 -2.30
C VAL A 305 -1.42 12.01 -3.40
N HIS A 306 -1.09 13.22 -3.01
CA HIS A 306 -0.68 14.28 -3.93
C HIS A 306 0.66 14.85 -3.48
N PHE A 307 1.67 14.72 -4.34
CA PHE A 307 2.96 15.37 -4.18
C PHE A 307 3.02 16.55 -5.18
N PRO A 308 3.26 17.79 -4.71
CA PRO A 308 3.27 18.95 -5.58
C PRO A 308 4.50 18.93 -6.51
N THR A 309 4.32 19.28 -7.78
CA THR A 309 5.39 19.27 -8.79
C THR A 309 6.59 20.14 -8.42
N ASP A 310 6.33 21.30 -7.81
CA ASP A 310 7.33 22.30 -7.42
C ASP A 310 7.62 22.27 -5.90
N GLY A 311 7.35 21.13 -5.26
CA GLY A 311 7.64 20.92 -3.85
C GLY A 311 9.12 20.90 -3.53
N GLU A 312 9.43 21.00 -2.24
CA GLU A 312 10.80 20.78 -1.74
C GLU A 312 11.24 19.34 -2.06
N ARG A 313 12.46 19.22 -2.57
CA ARG A 313 13.04 17.92 -2.95
C ARG A 313 13.87 17.37 -1.80
N GLY A 314 13.65 16.10 -1.48
CA GLY A 314 14.46 15.32 -0.55
C GLY A 314 15.32 14.30 -1.29
N LYS A 315 16.45 13.92 -0.67
CA LYS A 315 17.31 12.82 -1.15
C LYS A 315 16.93 11.54 -0.41
N LEU A 316 16.35 10.60 -1.13
CA LEU A 316 15.96 9.29 -0.60
C LEU A 316 17.14 8.33 -0.77
N PRO A 317 17.73 7.79 0.30
CA PRO A 317 18.86 6.87 0.20
C PRO A 317 18.43 5.50 -0.31
N ALA A 318 19.35 4.81 -0.98
CA ALA A 318 19.17 3.41 -1.34
C ALA A 318 19.07 2.54 -0.09
N ARG A 319 18.07 1.66 -0.06
CA ARG A 319 17.83 0.74 1.06
C ARG A 319 17.89 -0.70 0.59
N ASP A 320 18.24 -1.59 1.52
CA ASP A 320 18.21 -3.02 1.31
C ASP A 320 16.78 -3.56 1.30
N ALA A 321 16.69 -4.88 1.19
CA ALA A 321 15.44 -5.59 1.18
C ALA A 321 14.70 -5.52 2.53
N GLU A 322 15.27 -4.97 3.58
CA GLU A 322 14.63 -4.85 4.89
C GLU A 322 14.28 -3.39 5.21
N GLY A 323 14.47 -2.49 4.24
CA GLY A 323 14.24 -1.06 4.40
C GLY A 323 15.33 -0.36 5.20
N LYS A 324 16.48 -1.00 5.44
CA LYS A 324 17.64 -0.36 6.08
C LYS A 324 18.51 0.29 5.02
N GLU A 325 19.06 1.46 5.33
CA GLU A 325 19.98 2.14 4.41
C GLU A 325 21.21 1.28 4.13
N ILE A 326 21.56 1.16 2.84
CA ILE A 326 22.74 0.41 2.41
C ILE A 326 23.98 1.20 2.84
N ALA A 327 24.82 0.58 3.66
CA ALA A 327 26.14 1.11 3.96
C ALA A 327 27.04 0.91 2.74
N TRP A 328 27.33 1.98 2.00
CA TRP A 328 28.18 1.93 0.81
C TRP A 328 29.68 1.93 1.14
N THR A 329 30.03 2.28 2.37
CA THR A 329 31.39 2.31 2.92
C THR A 329 31.44 1.60 4.26
N ASP A 330 32.61 1.07 4.63
CA ASP A 330 32.86 0.57 5.98
C ASP A 330 33.05 1.70 7.01
N GLU A 331 33.31 1.34 8.27
CA GLU A 331 33.52 2.28 9.39
C GLU A 331 34.74 3.20 9.18
N GLU A 332 35.69 2.80 8.33
CA GLU A 332 36.90 3.56 7.97
C GLU A 332 36.69 4.42 6.70
N GLY A 333 35.49 4.37 6.10
CA GLY A 333 35.14 5.13 4.90
C GLY A 333 35.58 4.49 3.59
N LYS A 334 36.05 3.23 3.61
CA LYS A 334 36.44 2.50 2.42
C LYS A 334 35.21 1.88 1.75
N SER A 335 35.11 2.00 0.43
CA SER A 335 33.95 1.49 -0.31
C SER A 335 33.84 -0.04 -0.28
N LEU A 336 32.60 -0.51 -0.13
CA LEU A 336 32.25 -1.92 -0.03
C LEU A 336 31.84 -2.56 -1.36
N TYR A 337 31.52 -1.78 -2.39
CA TYR A 337 30.91 -2.27 -3.63
C TYR A 337 31.81 -1.99 -4.84
N PRO A 338 32.80 -2.87 -5.12
CA PRO A 338 33.62 -2.78 -6.32
C PRO A 338 32.84 -3.24 -7.54
N MET A 339 32.86 -2.43 -8.59
CA MET A 339 32.39 -2.75 -9.93
C MET A 339 33.60 -3.07 -10.80
N GLN A 340 33.87 -4.36 -10.96
CA GLN A 340 34.97 -4.90 -11.77
C GLN A 340 34.46 -6.08 -12.60
N VAL A 341 34.89 -6.14 -13.86
CA VAL A 341 34.62 -7.30 -14.71
C VAL A 341 35.56 -8.43 -14.32
N ARG A 342 35.01 -9.57 -13.92
CA ARG A 342 35.80 -10.78 -13.65
C ARG A 342 36.30 -11.38 -14.96
N GLU A 343 37.47 -12.00 -14.94
CA GLU A 343 38.05 -12.63 -16.13
C GLU A 343 37.12 -13.68 -16.74
N GLU A 344 36.41 -14.45 -15.92
CA GLU A 344 35.42 -15.46 -16.32
C GLU A 344 34.16 -14.88 -16.99
N ASP A 345 33.90 -13.58 -16.81
CA ASP A 345 32.72 -12.88 -17.33
C ASP A 345 33.06 -11.92 -18.48
N ALA A 346 34.34 -11.80 -18.85
CA ALA A 346 34.83 -10.83 -19.83
C ALA A 346 34.16 -11.00 -21.21
N ASP A 347 33.95 -12.26 -21.62
CA ASP A 347 33.34 -12.62 -22.91
C ASP A 347 31.80 -12.57 -22.90
N LYS A 348 31.17 -12.38 -21.73
CA LYS A 348 29.71 -12.31 -21.62
C LYS A 348 29.19 -10.92 -22.03
N GLU A 349 27.99 -10.89 -22.60
CA GLU A 349 27.24 -9.64 -22.78
C GLU A 349 27.01 -8.97 -21.42
N VAL A 350 26.99 -7.64 -21.39
CA VAL A 350 26.98 -6.86 -20.13
C VAL A 350 25.77 -7.21 -19.24
N ASN A 351 24.61 -7.45 -19.84
CA ASN A 351 23.36 -7.84 -19.15
C ASN A 351 23.39 -9.29 -18.61
N GLN A 352 24.33 -10.12 -19.05
CA GLN A 352 24.53 -11.49 -18.57
C GLN A 352 25.60 -11.59 -17.47
N ARG A 353 26.31 -10.49 -17.19
CA ARG A 353 27.29 -10.42 -16.11
C ARG A 353 26.57 -10.34 -14.76
N PRO A 354 27.17 -10.87 -13.68
CA PRO A 354 26.60 -10.74 -12.34
C PRO A 354 26.32 -9.27 -11.99
N ALA A 355 25.09 -9.00 -11.55
CA ALA A 355 24.67 -7.68 -11.12
C ALA A 355 24.92 -7.51 -9.61
N THR A 356 25.27 -6.30 -9.21
CA THR A 356 25.27 -5.88 -7.81
C THR A 356 23.94 -5.19 -7.52
N ASP A 357 23.26 -5.58 -6.44
CA ASP A 357 22.02 -4.92 -6.03
C ASP A 357 22.31 -3.48 -5.60
N GLY A 358 21.64 -2.54 -6.25
CA GLY A 358 21.76 -1.10 -6.01
C GLY A 358 20.81 -0.56 -4.96
N GLY A 359 20.00 -1.44 -4.38
CA GLY A 359 18.95 -1.13 -3.42
C GLY A 359 17.58 -0.89 -4.04
N VAL A 360 16.62 -0.64 -3.15
CA VAL A 360 15.21 -0.43 -3.46
C VAL A 360 14.74 0.94 -2.96
N PHE A 361 13.73 1.49 -3.62
CA PHE A 361 13.12 2.77 -3.30
C PHE A 361 11.60 2.70 -3.41
N LEU A 362 10.88 3.28 -2.45
CA LEU A 362 9.47 3.62 -2.59
C LEU A 362 9.34 5.10 -2.93
N LEU A 363 9.09 5.38 -4.20
CA LEU A 363 9.11 6.73 -4.75
C LEU A 363 7.72 7.34 -4.85
N PRO A 364 7.54 8.61 -4.46
CA PRO A 364 6.40 9.41 -4.84
C PRO A 364 6.11 9.32 -6.36
N PRO A 365 4.83 9.17 -6.76
CA PRO A 365 4.46 9.22 -8.16
C PRO A 365 4.77 10.60 -8.74
N GLY A 366 5.18 10.64 -9.99
CA GLY A 366 5.56 11.86 -10.68
C GLY A 366 6.74 11.68 -11.62
N ASN A 367 7.10 12.76 -12.28
CA ASN A 367 8.07 12.75 -13.38
C ASN A 367 9.31 13.60 -13.10
N ASN A 368 9.57 14.00 -11.85
CA ASN A 368 10.69 14.88 -11.49
C ASN A 368 11.65 14.23 -10.48
N ALA A 369 12.08 12.99 -10.77
CA ALA A 369 13.04 12.25 -9.95
C ALA A 369 14.42 12.25 -10.61
N THR A 370 15.49 12.39 -9.81
CA THR A 370 16.88 12.37 -10.28
C THR A 370 17.66 11.29 -9.54
N LEU A 371 18.25 10.34 -10.26
CA LEU A 371 19.13 9.33 -9.69
C LEU A 371 20.54 9.92 -9.53
N LEU A 372 21.08 9.82 -8.32
CA LEU A 372 22.42 10.25 -7.95
C LEU A 372 23.27 9.02 -7.59
N ILE A 373 24.40 8.83 -8.27
CA ILE A 373 25.34 7.74 -8.00
C ILE A 373 26.72 8.34 -7.73
N ASN A 374 27.22 8.16 -6.51
CA ASN A 374 28.57 8.52 -6.13
C ASN A 374 29.53 7.36 -6.39
N THR A 375 30.64 7.67 -7.03
CA THR A 375 31.68 6.69 -7.36
C THR A 375 33.07 7.20 -7.02
N VAL A 376 33.96 6.26 -6.71
CA VAL A 376 35.40 6.49 -6.54
C VAL A 376 36.16 5.53 -7.45
N TYR A 377 37.14 6.04 -8.19
CA TYR A 377 38.01 5.23 -9.05
C TYR A 377 39.48 5.49 -8.68
N TYR A 378 40.23 4.42 -8.45
CA TYR A 378 41.67 4.47 -8.17
C TYR A 378 42.41 4.06 -9.45
N PRO A 379 43.06 4.98 -10.17
CA PRO A 379 43.86 4.61 -11.32
C PRO A 379 45.06 3.77 -10.87
N ASP A 380 45.43 2.74 -11.65
CA ASP A 380 46.51 1.77 -11.40
C ASP A 380 47.91 2.38 -11.09
N ALA A 381 48.07 3.70 -11.17
CA ALA A 381 49.30 4.39 -10.81
C ALA A 381 49.37 4.64 -9.30
N THR A 382 50.15 3.81 -8.61
CA THR A 382 50.54 3.97 -7.20
C THR A 382 50.88 5.42 -6.87
N GLY A 383 50.09 6.04 -6.00
CA GLY A 383 50.28 7.43 -5.54
C GLY A 383 49.38 8.48 -6.20
N SER A 384 48.48 8.09 -7.11
CA SER A 384 47.50 9.01 -7.70
C SER A 384 46.31 9.23 -6.78
N GLU A 385 45.82 10.47 -6.71
CA GLU A 385 44.57 10.77 -5.99
C GLU A 385 43.38 10.04 -6.66
N PRO A 386 42.42 9.53 -5.87
CA PRO A 386 41.24 8.91 -6.42
C PRO A 386 40.38 9.91 -7.20
N TYR A 387 39.82 9.46 -8.32
CA TYR A 387 38.79 10.22 -9.04
C TYR A 387 37.44 9.98 -8.36
N ILE A 388 36.91 11.03 -7.73
CA ILE A 388 35.59 11.02 -7.09
C ILE A 388 34.61 11.73 -8.02
N THR A 389 33.45 11.13 -8.28
CA THR A 389 32.44 11.70 -9.17
C THR A 389 31.04 11.37 -8.67
N THR A 390 30.13 12.33 -8.83
CA THR A 390 28.68 12.13 -8.66
C THR A 390 28.04 12.18 -10.03
N PHE A 391 27.49 11.06 -10.47
CA PHE A 391 26.66 11.02 -11.66
C PHE A 391 25.22 11.38 -11.30
N SER A 392 24.58 12.19 -12.15
CA SER A 392 23.22 12.66 -11.98
C SER A 392 22.42 12.37 -13.25
N TYR A 393 21.31 11.66 -13.10
CA TYR A 393 20.44 11.24 -14.19
C TYR A 393 19.00 11.65 -13.92
N ASP A 394 18.43 12.47 -14.79
CA ASP A 394 17.00 12.75 -14.78
C ASP A 394 16.21 11.52 -15.25
N LEU A 395 15.24 11.09 -14.45
CA LEU A 395 14.41 9.92 -14.73
C LEU A 395 13.10 10.27 -15.45
N LYS A 396 12.79 11.56 -15.62
CA LYS A 396 11.55 12.06 -16.23
C LYS A 396 11.19 11.39 -17.55
N ASP A 397 12.17 11.36 -18.45
CA ASP A 397 12.01 10.84 -19.81
C ASP A 397 12.51 9.41 -19.95
N ALA A 398 13.06 8.82 -18.88
CA ALA A 398 13.50 7.42 -18.88
C ALA A 398 12.35 6.46 -18.57
N VAL A 399 11.31 6.93 -17.87
CA VAL A 399 10.18 6.09 -17.44
C VAL A 399 9.00 6.24 -18.39
N TYR A 400 8.77 5.22 -19.21
CA TYR A 400 7.63 5.15 -20.11
C TYR A 400 6.60 4.11 -19.64
N ASN A 401 5.37 4.57 -19.46
CA ASN A 401 4.26 3.72 -19.08
C ASN A 401 3.41 3.37 -20.29
N LYS A 402 2.86 2.16 -20.27
CA LYS A 402 1.81 1.74 -21.20
C LYS A 402 0.57 1.29 -20.43
N ASP A 403 -0.58 1.37 -21.09
CA ASP A 403 -1.82 0.74 -20.62
C ASP A 403 -1.89 -0.74 -21.04
N GLU A 404 -2.98 -1.41 -20.67
CA GLU A 404 -3.25 -2.82 -20.98
C GLU A 404 -3.33 -3.12 -22.49
N ASN A 405 -3.57 -2.11 -23.32
CA ASN A 405 -3.63 -2.22 -24.78
C ASN A 405 -2.31 -1.80 -25.45
N GLY A 406 -1.27 -1.51 -24.66
CA GLY A 406 0.04 -1.08 -25.14
C GLY A 406 0.13 0.39 -25.56
N ALA A 407 -0.91 1.20 -25.32
CA ALA A 407 -0.90 2.63 -25.61
C ALA A 407 -0.06 3.38 -24.57
N TYR A 408 0.69 4.40 -25.02
CA TYR A 408 1.54 5.20 -24.15
C TYR A 408 0.71 6.03 -23.16
N LEU A 409 1.06 5.90 -21.89
CA LEU A 409 0.61 6.76 -20.79
C LEU A 409 1.64 7.88 -20.54
N SER A 410 1.34 8.78 -19.60
CA SER A 410 2.26 9.82 -19.18
C SER A 410 3.60 9.25 -18.69
N SER A 411 4.69 9.94 -19.02
CA SER A 411 6.02 9.61 -18.53
C SER A 411 6.16 9.89 -17.02
N GLY A 412 7.08 9.17 -16.38
CA GLY A 412 7.33 9.25 -14.94
C GLY A 412 6.80 8.06 -14.14
N PHE A 413 7.10 8.04 -12.85
CA PHE A 413 6.68 6.99 -11.94
C PHE A 413 5.18 7.10 -11.63
N MET A 414 4.49 5.97 -11.69
CA MET A 414 3.07 5.84 -11.34
C MET A 414 2.90 4.96 -10.10
N GLY A 415 2.08 5.44 -9.16
CA GLY A 415 1.76 4.72 -7.93
C GLY A 415 1.21 3.32 -8.22
N GLY A 416 1.60 2.35 -7.39
CA GLY A 416 1.21 0.95 -7.51
C GLY A 416 1.88 0.20 -8.66
N ARG A 417 2.99 0.71 -9.20
CA ARG A 417 3.79 0.02 -10.22
C ARG A 417 5.21 -0.27 -9.73
N GLU A 418 5.78 -1.35 -10.26
CA GLU A 418 7.18 -1.72 -10.07
C GLU A 418 8.04 -1.31 -11.27
N TYR A 419 9.25 -0.85 -11.01
CA TYR A 419 10.23 -0.48 -12.04
C TYR A 419 11.60 -1.08 -11.70
N ASN A 420 12.31 -1.54 -12.74
CA ASN A 420 13.70 -1.95 -12.66
C ASN A 420 14.58 -0.93 -13.39
N ILE A 421 15.56 -0.39 -12.68
CA ILE A 421 16.63 0.45 -13.24
C ILE A 421 17.90 -0.39 -13.32
N SER A 422 18.46 -0.53 -14.51
CA SER A 422 19.77 -1.15 -14.74
C SER A 422 20.79 -0.07 -15.08
N ALA A 423 21.83 0.06 -14.26
CA ALA A 423 22.92 0.99 -14.42
C ALA A 423 24.20 0.25 -14.86
N TYR A 424 24.70 0.57 -16.04
CA TYR A 424 25.87 -0.05 -16.65
C TYR A 424 27.10 0.83 -16.44
N ILE A 425 28.07 0.36 -15.65
CA ILE A 425 29.25 1.11 -15.22
C ILE A 425 30.43 0.78 -16.15
N TYR A 426 30.79 1.68 -17.07
CA TYR A 426 31.84 1.45 -18.08
C TYR A 426 33.24 1.87 -17.61
N GLY A 427 33.33 2.67 -16.54
CA GLY A 427 34.58 3.20 -16.01
C GLY A 427 34.33 4.49 -15.21
N PRO A 428 35.36 5.30 -14.95
CA PRO A 428 35.27 6.47 -14.07
C PRO A 428 34.41 7.62 -14.60
N GLN A 429 34.02 7.62 -15.88
CA GLN A 429 33.33 8.74 -16.53
C GLN A 429 32.07 8.37 -17.31
N ASP A 430 31.70 7.08 -17.40
CA ASP A 430 30.57 6.66 -18.21
C ASP A 430 29.70 5.63 -17.46
N ILE A 431 28.46 6.05 -17.18
CA ILE A 431 27.38 5.19 -16.71
C ILE A 431 26.19 5.35 -17.68
N LYS A 432 25.64 4.23 -18.16
CA LYS A 432 24.41 4.22 -18.97
C LYS A 432 23.26 3.61 -18.18
N LEU A 433 22.07 4.18 -18.32
CA LEU A 433 20.87 3.69 -17.66
C LEU A 433 19.91 3.03 -18.65
N ASN A 434 19.25 1.97 -18.20
CA ASN A 434 18.07 1.38 -18.82
C ASN A 434 16.99 1.25 -17.75
N VAL A 435 15.80 1.82 -18.00
CA VAL A 435 14.67 1.78 -17.07
C VAL A 435 13.54 1.01 -17.73
N GLN A 436 13.05 -0.02 -17.04
CA GLN A 436 11.97 -0.87 -17.53
C GLN A 436 10.88 -0.95 -16.47
N ALA A 437 9.63 -0.72 -16.86
CA ALA A 437 8.50 -1.07 -16.02
C ALA A 437 8.50 -2.61 -15.86
N ALA A 438 8.55 -3.09 -14.62
CA ALA A 438 8.33 -4.49 -14.34
C ALA A 438 6.81 -4.70 -14.36
N SER A 439 6.32 -5.60 -15.21
CA SER A 439 4.89 -5.83 -15.39
C SER A 439 4.17 -5.98 -14.05
N TRP A 440 3.31 -5.00 -13.73
CA TRP A 440 2.22 -5.15 -12.80
C TRP A 440 0.96 -4.57 -13.45
N VAL A 441 0.39 -5.41 -14.31
CA VAL A 441 -1.01 -5.35 -14.75
C VAL A 441 -1.52 -6.76 -14.54
N ASN A 442 -2.56 -6.97 -13.74
CA ASN A 442 -3.14 -8.31 -13.61
C ASN A 442 -4.20 -8.51 -14.69
N GLY A 443 -4.05 -9.59 -15.47
CA GLY A 443 -4.97 -9.90 -16.56
C GLY A 443 -4.82 -11.26 -17.26
N GLY A 444 -4.30 -12.30 -16.62
CA GLY A 444 -4.51 -13.68 -17.07
C GLY A 444 -3.47 -14.29 -18.02
N ASP A 445 -3.55 -15.61 -18.14
CA ASP A 445 -2.59 -16.51 -18.77
C ASP A 445 -2.20 -16.09 -20.20
N ILE A 446 -0.90 -16.16 -20.48
CA ILE A 446 -0.39 -16.24 -21.86
C ILE A 446 0.41 -17.54 -21.95
N GLU A 447 -0.19 -18.55 -22.58
CA GLU A 447 0.55 -19.65 -23.18
C GLU A 447 1.40 -19.07 -24.33
N ILE A 448 2.72 -19.24 -24.23
CA ILE A 448 3.62 -19.00 -25.37
C ILE A 448 3.61 -20.30 -26.20
N GLY A 449 2.69 -20.34 -27.17
CA GLY A 449 2.75 -21.26 -28.30
C GLY A 449 3.49 -20.60 -29.47
N GLU A 450 4.48 -21.31 -29.99
CA GLU A 450 5.31 -20.97 -31.15
C GLU A 450 4.47 -20.65 -32.41
N GLU A 451 4.90 -19.65 -33.17
CA GLU A 451 5.29 -19.79 -34.59
C GLU A 451 6.32 -18.72 -34.98
#